data_AF-A0A2V2SAJ8-F1
#
_entry.id   AF-A0A2V2SAJ8-F1
#
_cell.length_a   1.000
_cell.length_b   1.000
_cell.length_c   1.000
_cell.angle_alpha   90.00
_cell.angle_beta   90.00
_cell.angle_gamma   90.00
#
_symmetry.space_group_name_H-M   'P 1'
#
loop_
_entity.id
_entity.type
_entity.pdbx_description
1 polymer ?
#
loop_
_entity_poly.entity_id
_entity_poly.type
_entity_poly.pdbx_seq_one_letter_code
_entity_poly.pdbx_strand_id
1 'polypeptide(L)'
;MLGAAYFVFYQSKRPMVWWQVAFVVVCVAGGAILAIIPFLLEYRVAAKLAQAQALADTVSQIRKLETVAAQITGASNCWNVAQEQADKTAATAKAITERIAGEAKAFTEFLQRANDSEKADLRLELEKARRAESDWLQALVRMLDHVYALNQGALRSGQSNLIQQLGNFQNACRDAARRVGLTPFAPADSEPFDPDRHKPAEGDSKPAAGALITETVASGYTFQGRLLRPALVKVAGNGSPSKPEVPAKASMP
;
A
#
# COMPACT_ATOMS: atom_id res chain seq x y z
N MET A 1 -84.30 -70.81 38.47
CA MET A 1 -84.20 -70.93 39.94
C MET A 1 -85.41 -70.37 40.69
N LEU A 2 -86.05 -69.27 40.24
CA LEU A 2 -87.29 -68.77 40.84
C LEU A 2 -88.48 -69.76 40.81
N GLY A 3 -88.55 -70.64 39.79
CA GLY A 3 -89.62 -71.65 39.68
C GLY A 3 -89.60 -72.74 40.78
N ALA A 4 -88.43 -73.11 41.30
CA ALA A 4 -88.32 -74.10 42.38
C ALA A 4 -88.68 -73.50 43.75
N ALA A 5 -88.30 -72.25 43.99
CA ALA A 5 -88.68 -71.51 45.21
C ALA A 5 -90.20 -71.28 45.29
N TYR A 6 -90.85 -70.97 44.16
CA TYR A 6 -92.30 -70.84 44.08
C TYR A 6 -93.03 -72.18 44.34
N PHE A 7 -92.51 -73.28 43.81
CA PHE A 7 -93.11 -74.61 43.97
C PHE A 7 -93.06 -75.11 45.43
N VAL A 8 -91.96 -74.86 46.15
CA VAL A 8 -91.85 -75.19 47.58
C VAL A 8 -92.76 -74.32 48.44
N PHE A 9 -92.91 -73.03 48.09
CA PHE A 9 -93.82 -72.12 48.81
C PHE A 9 -95.29 -72.52 48.64
N TYR A 10 -95.65 -73.06 47.47
CA TYR A 10 -97.01 -73.50 47.17
C TYR A 10 -97.42 -74.80 47.89
N GLN A 11 -96.47 -75.68 48.22
CA GLN A 11 -96.76 -76.94 48.91
C GLN A 11 -96.80 -76.86 50.45
N SER A 12 -96.27 -75.81 51.08
CA SER A 12 -96.15 -75.76 52.55
C SER A 12 -97.41 -75.21 53.25
N LYS A 13 -98.32 -76.10 53.67
CA LYS A 13 -99.28 -75.84 54.76
C LYS A 13 -98.51 -75.76 56.10
N ARG A 14 -98.68 -74.68 56.86
CA ARG A 14 -97.99 -74.38 58.14
C ARG A 14 -98.17 -75.51 59.18
N PRO A 15 -97.18 -75.76 60.07
CA PRO A 15 -96.06 -74.90 60.48
C PRO A 15 -94.75 -75.18 59.72
N MET A 16 -94.08 -74.13 59.23
CA MET A 16 -92.83 -74.26 58.47
C MET A 16 -91.67 -74.75 59.36
N VAL A 17 -91.03 -75.84 58.92
CA VAL A 17 -89.76 -76.34 59.47
C VAL A 17 -88.62 -75.43 58.98
N TRP A 18 -87.72 -75.02 59.88
CA TRP A 18 -86.61 -74.09 59.62
C TRP A 18 -85.76 -74.46 58.38
N TRP A 19 -85.64 -75.75 58.08
CA TRP A 19 -84.93 -76.28 56.90
C TRP A 19 -85.51 -75.86 55.54
N GLN A 20 -86.82 -75.67 55.42
CA GLN A 20 -87.44 -75.26 54.15
C GLN A 20 -87.17 -73.79 53.82
N VAL A 21 -87.18 -72.93 54.84
CA VAL A 21 -86.83 -71.50 54.71
C VAL A 21 -85.35 -71.36 54.32
N ALA A 22 -84.47 -72.15 54.92
CA ALA A 22 -83.05 -72.18 54.56
C ALA A 22 -82.83 -72.53 53.07
N PHE A 23 -83.58 -73.51 52.53
CA PHE A 23 -83.44 -73.93 51.15
C PHE A 23 -83.88 -72.85 50.15
N VAL A 24 -84.98 -72.15 50.42
CA VAL A 24 -85.46 -71.03 49.60
C VAL A 24 -84.46 -69.87 49.61
N VAL A 25 -83.90 -69.53 50.78
CA VAL A 25 -82.88 -68.47 50.90
C VAL A 25 -81.62 -68.83 50.12
N VAL A 26 -81.13 -70.07 50.20
CA VAL A 26 -79.97 -70.54 49.42
C VAL A 26 -80.27 -70.52 47.92
N CYS A 27 -81.48 -70.88 47.50
CA CYS A 27 -81.87 -70.85 46.08
C CYS A 27 -81.94 -69.43 45.52
N VAL A 28 -82.51 -68.48 46.27
CA VAL A 28 -82.58 -67.07 45.88
C VAL A 28 -81.20 -66.42 45.91
N ALA A 29 -80.41 -66.68 46.95
CA ALA A 29 -79.02 -66.21 47.03
C ALA A 29 -78.17 -66.76 45.88
N GLY A 30 -78.29 -68.07 45.58
CA GLY A 30 -77.61 -68.70 44.45
C GLY A 30 -78.03 -68.14 43.10
N GLY A 31 -79.33 -67.84 42.91
CA GLY A 31 -79.83 -67.17 41.71
C GLY A 31 -79.34 -65.73 41.55
N ALA A 32 -79.30 -64.95 42.63
CA ALA A 32 -78.75 -63.61 42.64
C ALA A 32 -77.24 -63.60 42.35
N ILE A 33 -76.49 -64.54 42.95
CA ILE A 33 -75.06 -64.72 42.68
C ILE A 33 -74.84 -65.10 41.21
N LEU A 34 -75.60 -66.05 40.67
CA LEU A 34 -75.55 -66.43 39.24
C LEU A 34 -75.89 -65.28 38.29
N ALA A 35 -76.80 -64.38 38.68
CA ALA A 35 -77.15 -63.21 37.89
C ALA A 35 -76.08 -62.10 37.93
N ILE A 36 -75.33 -61.98 39.03
CA ILE A 36 -74.28 -60.95 39.22
C ILE A 36 -72.94 -61.38 38.59
N ILE A 37 -72.64 -62.69 38.57
CA ILE A 37 -71.40 -63.23 37.98
C ILE A 37 -71.11 -62.74 36.56
N PRO A 38 -72.04 -62.77 35.57
CA PRO A 38 -71.76 -62.30 34.21
C PRO A 38 -71.36 -60.82 34.19
N PHE A 39 -72.00 -59.96 34.98
CA PHE A 39 -71.69 -58.53 35.04
C PHE A 39 -70.31 -58.24 35.65
N LEU A 40 -69.91 -59.01 36.67
CA LEU A 40 -68.57 -58.89 37.25
C LEU A 40 -67.47 -59.35 36.29
N LEU A 41 -67.73 -60.38 35.48
CA LEU A 41 -66.80 -60.85 34.46
C LEU A 41 -66.67 -59.84 33.32
N GLU A 42 -67.78 -59.30 32.81
CA GLU A 42 -67.78 -58.25 31.79
C GLU A 42 -67.02 -57.00 32.28
N TYR A 43 -67.25 -56.55 33.51
CA TYR A 43 -66.52 -55.42 34.10
C TYR A 43 -65.02 -55.72 34.25
N ARG A 44 -64.65 -56.93 34.69
CA ARG A 44 -63.23 -57.33 34.78
C ARG A 44 -62.56 -57.37 33.41
N VAL A 45 -63.24 -57.89 32.40
CA VAL A 45 -62.72 -57.94 31.02
C VAL A 45 -62.60 -56.52 30.46
N ALA A 46 -63.62 -55.68 30.61
CA ALA A 46 -63.58 -54.28 30.19
C ALA A 46 -62.47 -53.49 30.89
N ALA A 47 -62.29 -53.67 32.21
CA ALA A 47 -61.22 -53.03 32.97
C ALA A 47 -59.83 -53.50 32.52
N LYS A 48 -59.66 -54.80 32.23
CA LYS A 48 -58.40 -55.35 31.70
C LYS A 48 -58.09 -54.85 30.30
N LEU A 49 -59.10 -54.72 29.44
CA LEU A 49 -58.94 -54.14 28.09
C LEU A 49 -58.57 -52.65 28.16
N ALA A 50 -59.25 -51.87 29.00
CA ALA A 50 -58.94 -50.45 29.20
C ALA A 50 -57.53 -50.25 29.76
N GLN A 51 -57.11 -51.10 30.71
CA GLN A 51 -55.74 -51.08 31.25
C GLN A 51 -54.70 -51.45 30.17
N ALA A 52 -54.99 -52.45 29.33
CA ALA A 52 -54.12 -52.86 28.24
C ALA A 52 -54.00 -51.78 27.15
N GLN A 53 -55.10 -51.09 26.83
CA GLN A 53 -55.12 -49.96 25.90
C GLN A 53 -54.32 -48.77 26.46
N ALA A 54 -54.52 -48.41 27.72
CA ALA A 54 -53.76 -47.35 28.37
C ALA A 54 -52.26 -47.66 28.41
N LEU A 55 -51.87 -48.91 28.66
CA LEU A 55 -50.47 -49.34 28.58
C LEU A 55 -49.92 -49.25 27.15
N ALA A 56 -50.69 -49.70 26.15
CA ALA A 56 -50.31 -49.63 24.75
C ALA A 56 -50.13 -48.18 24.27
N ASP A 57 -51.02 -47.28 24.66
CA ASP A 57 -50.93 -45.85 24.36
C ASP A 57 -49.69 -45.23 25.03
N THR A 58 -49.43 -45.57 26.29
CA THR A 58 -48.25 -45.10 27.04
C THR A 58 -46.96 -45.57 26.38
N VAL A 59 -46.88 -46.86 25.99
CA VAL A 59 -45.75 -47.41 25.23
C VAL A 59 -45.58 -46.70 23.88
N SER A 60 -46.68 -46.37 23.20
CA SER A 60 -46.62 -45.61 21.94
C SER A 60 -46.07 -44.20 22.13
N GLN A 61 -46.42 -43.51 23.23
CA GLN A 61 -45.90 -42.20 23.57
C GLN A 61 -44.41 -42.26 23.90
N ILE A 62 -43.98 -43.27 24.66
CA ILE A 62 -42.55 -43.51 24.94
C ILE A 62 -41.76 -43.68 23.64
N ARG A 63 -42.25 -44.49 22.69
CA ARG A 63 -41.60 -44.65 21.37
C ARG A 63 -41.53 -43.34 20.56
N LYS A 64 -42.57 -42.50 20.63
CA LYS A 64 -42.55 -41.18 19.99
C LYS A 64 -41.50 -40.27 20.63
N LEU A 65 -41.41 -40.26 21.96
CA LEU A 65 -40.38 -39.50 22.68
C LEU A 65 -38.96 -39.99 22.34
N GLU A 66 -38.74 -41.29 22.24
CA GLU A 66 -37.46 -41.86 21.80
C GLU A 66 -37.10 -41.41 20.37
N THR A 67 -38.09 -41.39 19.46
CA THR A 67 -37.89 -40.91 18.09
C THR A 67 -37.53 -39.43 18.05
N VAL A 68 -38.23 -38.59 18.82
CA VAL A 68 -37.94 -37.16 18.93
C VAL A 68 -36.55 -36.95 19.56
N ALA A 69 -36.19 -37.69 20.60
CA ALA A 69 -34.87 -37.61 21.21
C ALA A 69 -33.76 -38.01 20.23
N ALA A 70 -33.97 -39.05 19.42
CA ALA A 70 -33.05 -39.47 18.37
C ALA A 70 -32.91 -38.39 17.27
N GLN A 71 -34.01 -37.77 16.86
CA GLN A 71 -33.99 -36.65 15.90
C GLN A 71 -33.26 -35.42 16.47
N ILE A 72 -33.49 -35.06 17.73
CA ILE A 72 -32.79 -33.95 18.41
C ILE A 72 -31.29 -34.25 18.48
N THR A 73 -30.91 -35.48 18.82
CA THR A 73 -29.50 -35.88 18.89
C THR A 73 -28.84 -35.83 17.51
N GLY A 74 -29.53 -36.32 16.47
CA GLY A 74 -29.07 -36.23 15.09
C GLY A 74 -28.91 -34.78 14.63
N ALA A 75 -29.90 -33.94 14.88
CA ALA A 75 -29.86 -32.51 14.55
C ALA A 75 -28.74 -31.78 15.29
N SER A 76 -28.55 -32.06 16.58
CA SER A 76 -27.47 -31.51 17.41
C SER A 76 -26.09 -31.92 16.89
N ASN A 77 -25.92 -33.17 16.49
CA ASN A 77 -24.67 -33.64 15.86
C ASN A 77 -24.39 -32.94 14.54
N CYS A 78 -25.39 -32.80 13.66
CA CYS A 78 -25.25 -32.05 12.41
C CYS A 78 -24.90 -30.57 12.67
N TRP A 79 -25.52 -29.95 13.67
CA TRP A 79 -25.21 -28.58 14.08
C TRP A 79 -23.78 -28.44 14.58
N ASN A 80 -23.31 -29.34 15.44
CA ASN A 80 -21.93 -29.34 15.94
C ASN A 80 -20.91 -29.51 14.81
N VAL A 81 -21.17 -30.42 13.85
CA VAL A 81 -20.30 -30.60 12.68
C VAL A 81 -20.29 -29.34 11.81
N ALA A 82 -21.45 -28.71 11.59
CA ALA A 82 -21.54 -27.46 10.83
C ALA A 82 -20.78 -26.32 11.53
N GLN A 83 -20.88 -26.22 12.86
CA GLN A 83 -20.15 -25.25 13.66
C GLN A 83 -18.63 -25.47 13.56
N GLU A 84 -18.16 -26.71 13.70
CA GLU A 84 -16.74 -27.05 13.56
C GLU A 84 -16.21 -26.72 12.16
N GLN A 85 -16.99 -26.98 11.11
CA GLN A 85 -16.62 -26.60 9.75
C GLN A 85 -16.56 -25.08 9.56
N ALA A 86 -17.54 -24.35 10.11
CA ALA A 86 -17.54 -22.89 10.07
C ALA A 86 -16.32 -22.30 10.78
N ASP A 87 -15.95 -22.84 11.94
CA ASP A 87 -14.77 -22.41 12.70
C ASP A 87 -13.47 -22.69 11.93
N LYS A 88 -13.36 -23.87 11.29
CA LYS A 88 -12.22 -24.20 10.42
C LYS A 88 -12.12 -23.26 9.22
N THR A 89 -13.23 -22.98 8.55
CA THR A 89 -13.27 -22.05 7.42
C THR A 89 -12.94 -20.62 7.84
N ALA A 90 -13.42 -20.16 9.00
CA ALA A 90 -13.06 -18.86 9.55
C ALA A 90 -11.56 -18.79 9.87
N ALA A 91 -10.98 -19.85 10.44
CA ALA A 91 -9.56 -19.93 10.73
C ALA A 91 -8.70 -19.90 9.47
N THR A 92 -9.06 -20.65 8.42
CA THR A 92 -8.32 -20.64 7.15
C THR A 92 -8.44 -19.30 6.43
N ALA A 93 -9.63 -18.69 6.41
CA ALA A 93 -9.83 -17.36 5.85
C ALA A 93 -8.98 -16.30 6.57
N LYS A 94 -8.89 -16.38 7.90
CA LYS A 94 -8.03 -15.50 8.69
C LYS A 94 -6.55 -15.70 8.35
N ALA A 95 -6.07 -16.94 8.28
CA ALA A 95 -4.68 -17.24 7.92
C ALA A 95 -4.32 -16.77 6.50
N ILE A 96 -5.24 -16.92 5.53
CA ILE A 96 -5.07 -16.39 4.17
C ILE A 96 -4.97 -14.86 4.20
N THR A 97 -5.84 -14.20 4.95
CA THR A 97 -5.85 -12.73 5.07
C THR A 97 -4.54 -12.22 5.68
N GLU A 98 -4.07 -12.84 6.76
CA GLU A 98 -2.79 -12.51 7.39
C GLU A 98 -1.60 -12.71 6.43
N ARG A 99 -1.62 -13.79 5.64
CA ARG A 99 -0.61 -14.06 4.64
C ARG A 99 -0.62 -13.03 3.51
N ILE A 100 -1.79 -12.69 2.97
CA ILE A 100 -1.94 -11.64 1.95
C ILE A 100 -1.45 -10.30 2.48
N ALA A 101 -1.79 -9.94 3.73
CA ALA A 101 -1.32 -8.71 4.34
C ALA A 101 0.21 -8.70 4.51
N GLY A 102 0.80 -9.84 4.90
CA GLY A 102 2.25 -10.02 4.99
C GLY A 102 2.95 -9.88 3.64
N GLU A 103 2.44 -10.55 2.60
CA GLU A 103 2.97 -10.49 1.24
C GLU A 103 2.85 -9.07 0.64
N ALA A 104 1.71 -8.38 0.85
CA ALA A 104 1.52 -7.01 0.41
C ALA A 104 2.50 -6.03 1.07
N LYS A 105 2.76 -6.21 2.38
CA LYS A 105 3.76 -5.42 3.10
C LYS A 105 5.17 -5.70 2.57
N ALA A 106 5.54 -6.97 2.40
CA ALA A 106 6.84 -7.35 1.86
C ALA A 106 7.07 -6.83 0.43
N PHE A 107 6.04 -6.87 -0.42
CA PHE A 107 6.11 -6.32 -1.77
C PHE A 107 6.28 -4.80 -1.76
N THR A 108 5.57 -4.10 -0.87
CA THR A 108 5.72 -2.64 -0.70
C THR A 108 7.14 -2.28 -0.24
N GLU A 109 7.67 -3.00 0.74
CA GLU A 109 9.06 -2.80 1.20
C GLU A 109 10.08 -3.10 0.10
N PHE A 110 9.86 -4.15 -0.70
CA PHE A 110 10.71 -4.48 -1.84
C PHE A 110 10.71 -3.35 -2.88
N LEU A 111 9.53 -2.85 -3.27
CA LEU A 111 9.42 -1.74 -4.22
C LEU A 111 10.06 -0.45 -3.70
N GLN A 112 9.90 -0.14 -2.40
CA GLN A 112 10.57 1.00 -1.79
C GLN A 112 12.09 0.83 -1.84
N ARG A 113 12.62 -0.33 -1.43
CA ARG A 113 14.07 -0.59 -1.46
C ARG A 113 14.63 -0.53 -2.88
N ALA A 114 13.96 -1.12 -3.86
CA ALA A 114 14.39 -1.08 -5.26
C ALA A 114 14.40 0.36 -5.81
N ASN A 115 13.37 1.15 -5.52
CA ASN A 115 13.30 2.55 -5.92
C ASN A 115 14.40 3.39 -5.25
N ASP A 116 14.66 3.17 -3.97
CA ASP A 116 15.70 3.89 -3.23
C ASP A 116 17.11 3.53 -3.74
N SER A 117 17.37 2.26 -4.08
CA SER A 117 18.63 1.85 -4.70
C SER A 117 18.81 2.44 -6.10
N GLU A 118 17.79 2.38 -6.96
CA GLU A 118 17.85 2.96 -8.30
C GLU A 118 18.08 4.47 -8.24
N LYS A 119 17.41 5.17 -7.33
CA LYS A 119 17.64 6.61 -7.11
C LYS A 119 19.04 6.91 -6.61
N ALA A 120 19.59 6.09 -5.73
CA ALA A 120 20.96 6.27 -5.23
C ALA A 120 21.97 6.07 -6.37
N ASP A 121 21.79 5.03 -7.19
CA ASP A 121 22.65 4.74 -8.33
C ASP A 121 22.57 5.85 -9.39
N LEU A 122 21.36 6.29 -9.76
CA LEU A 122 21.17 7.40 -10.70
C LEU A 122 21.77 8.71 -10.20
N ARG A 123 21.68 9.00 -8.90
CA ARG A 123 22.34 10.18 -8.30
C ARG A 123 23.85 10.10 -8.44
N LEU A 124 24.42 8.93 -8.17
CA LEU A 124 25.85 8.70 -8.25
C LEU A 124 26.35 8.76 -9.71
N GLU A 125 25.58 8.25 -10.67
CA GLU A 125 25.88 8.41 -12.10
C GLU A 125 25.81 9.87 -12.54
N LEU A 126 24.79 10.62 -12.09
CA LEU A 126 24.67 12.05 -12.38
C LEU A 126 25.84 12.84 -11.79
N GLU A 127 26.25 12.55 -10.57
CA GLU A 127 27.42 13.18 -9.93
C GLU A 127 28.72 12.86 -10.66
N LYS A 128 28.91 11.60 -11.09
CA LYS A 128 30.05 11.19 -11.92
C LYS A 128 30.06 11.95 -13.25
N ALA A 129 28.92 12.02 -13.94
CA ALA A 129 28.80 12.73 -15.20
C ALA A 129 29.10 14.22 -15.04
N ARG A 130 28.58 14.87 -13.99
CA ARG A 130 28.88 16.28 -13.67
C ARG A 130 30.35 16.52 -13.33
N ARG A 131 30.98 15.60 -12.60
CA ARG A 131 32.41 15.71 -12.28
C ARG A 131 33.25 15.58 -13.53
N ALA A 132 32.99 14.58 -14.36
CA ALA A 132 33.63 14.43 -15.66
C ALA A 132 33.41 15.68 -16.53
N GLU A 133 32.20 16.26 -16.51
CA GLU A 133 31.87 17.50 -17.20
C GLU A 133 32.77 18.66 -16.77
N SER A 134 32.86 18.89 -15.47
CA SER A 134 33.72 19.93 -14.90
C SER A 134 35.19 19.72 -15.28
N ASP A 135 35.69 18.49 -15.20
CA ASP A 135 37.10 18.18 -15.46
C ASP A 135 37.47 18.43 -16.93
N TRP A 136 36.65 18.00 -17.89
CA TRP A 136 36.93 18.25 -19.31
C TRP A 136 36.72 19.72 -19.68
N LEU A 137 35.73 20.40 -19.09
CA LEU A 137 35.53 21.84 -19.28
C LEU A 137 36.73 22.64 -18.80
N GLN A 138 37.29 22.31 -17.64
CA GLN A 138 38.46 22.98 -17.10
C GLN A 138 39.68 22.78 -18.01
N ALA A 139 39.89 21.55 -18.52
CA ALA A 139 40.95 21.27 -19.48
C ALA A 139 40.78 22.07 -20.78
N LEU A 140 39.56 22.15 -21.32
CA LEU A 140 39.27 22.88 -22.55
C LEU A 140 39.44 24.40 -22.37
N VAL A 141 38.96 24.96 -21.26
CA VAL A 141 39.16 26.38 -20.91
C VAL A 141 40.65 26.71 -20.83
N ARG A 142 41.45 25.88 -20.16
CA ARG A 142 42.89 26.08 -20.06
C ARG A 142 43.58 26.01 -21.44
N MET A 143 43.17 25.09 -22.29
CA MET A 143 43.67 25.02 -23.67
C MET A 143 43.33 26.28 -24.47
N LEU A 144 42.07 26.75 -24.40
CA LEU A 144 41.64 27.96 -25.09
C LEU A 144 42.33 29.22 -24.55
N ASP A 145 42.69 29.25 -23.27
CA ASP A 145 43.52 30.32 -22.71
C ASP A 145 44.93 30.33 -23.29
N HIS A 146 45.56 29.16 -23.44
CA HIS A 146 46.85 29.06 -24.12
C HIS A 146 46.76 29.49 -25.59
N VAL A 147 45.68 29.13 -26.29
CA VAL A 147 45.42 29.59 -27.66
C VAL A 147 45.25 31.11 -27.71
N TYR A 148 44.55 31.71 -26.74
CA TYR A 148 44.40 33.16 -26.62
C TYR A 148 45.73 33.85 -26.34
N ALA A 149 46.50 33.36 -25.37
CA ALA A 149 47.82 33.89 -25.03
C ALA A 149 48.80 33.80 -26.22
N LEU A 150 48.75 32.70 -26.98
CA LEU A 150 49.54 32.54 -28.20
C LEU A 150 49.14 33.64 -29.20
N ASN A 151 47.83 33.84 -29.45
CA ASN A 151 47.37 34.86 -30.41
C ASN A 151 47.79 36.27 -29.98
N GLN A 152 47.70 36.58 -28.68
CA GLN A 152 48.21 37.84 -28.14
C GLN A 152 49.72 37.99 -28.31
N GLY A 153 50.49 36.90 -28.19
CA GLY A 153 51.92 36.87 -28.48
C GLY A 153 52.24 37.20 -29.94
N ALA A 154 51.46 36.67 -30.89
CA ALA A 154 51.63 37.01 -32.31
C ALA A 154 51.27 38.47 -32.62
N LEU A 155 50.21 39.01 -32.01
CA LEU A 155 49.87 40.43 -32.15
C LEU A 155 51.02 41.32 -31.68
N ARG A 156 51.68 40.96 -30.58
CA ARG A 156 52.85 41.68 -30.05
C ARG A 156 54.11 41.53 -30.91
N SER A 157 54.24 40.46 -31.70
CA SER A 157 55.41 40.25 -32.56
C SER A 157 55.39 41.13 -33.82
N GLY A 158 54.22 41.65 -34.21
CA GLY A 158 54.05 42.48 -35.41
C GLY A 158 54.21 41.72 -36.74
N GLN A 159 54.41 40.40 -36.71
CA GLN A 159 54.58 39.59 -37.91
C GLN A 159 53.21 39.25 -38.53
N SER A 160 52.82 39.99 -39.58
CA SER A 160 51.52 39.86 -40.26
C SER A 160 51.11 38.41 -40.59
N ASN A 161 52.02 37.62 -41.18
CA ASN A 161 51.72 36.22 -41.53
C ASN A 161 51.41 35.36 -40.29
N LEU A 162 52.16 35.55 -39.20
CA LEU A 162 51.95 34.81 -37.95
C LEU A 162 50.61 35.20 -37.29
N ILE A 163 50.28 36.49 -37.28
CA ILE A 163 49.01 37.02 -36.77
C ILE A 163 47.84 36.39 -37.53
N GLN A 164 47.91 36.35 -38.86
CA GLN A 164 46.85 35.77 -39.68
C GLN A 164 46.69 34.27 -39.44
N GLN A 165 47.78 33.50 -39.46
CA GLN A 165 47.75 32.05 -39.25
C GLN A 165 47.19 31.69 -37.88
N LEU A 166 47.63 32.40 -36.85
CA LEU A 166 47.23 32.12 -35.48
C LEU A 166 45.84 32.65 -35.14
N GLY A 167 45.43 33.76 -35.73
CA GLY A 167 44.04 34.23 -35.68
C GLY A 167 43.07 33.22 -36.30
N ASN A 168 43.42 32.65 -37.46
CA ASN A 168 42.64 31.59 -38.10
C ASN A 168 42.56 30.34 -37.21
N PHE A 169 43.68 29.92 -36.62
CA PHE A 169 43.71 28.79 -35.68
C PHE A 169 42.84 29.06 -34.44
N GLN A 170 42.95 30.25 -33.84
CA GLN A 170 42.10 30.62 -32.71
C GLN A 170 40.62 30.57 -33.07
N ASN A 171 40.23 31.13 -34.22
CA ASN A 171 38.84 31.10 -34.67
C ASN A 171 38.33 29.66 -34.85
N ALA A 172 39.13 28.78 -35.45
CA ALA A 172 38.79 27.37 -35.59
C ALA A 172 38.60 26.67 -34.23
N CYS A 173 39.47 26.95 -33.25
CA CYS A 173 39.31 26.42 -31.88
C CYS A 173 38.04 26.96 -31.21
N ARG A 174 37.72 28.25 -31.38
CA ARG A 174 36.51 28.87 -30.83
C ARG A 174 35.24 28.30 -31.47
N ASP A 175 35.25 28.06 -32.78
CA ASP A 175 34.15 27.44 -33.51
C ASP A 175 33.92 26.00 -33.04
N ALA A 176 34.99 25.23 -32.83
CA ALA A 176 34.90 23.88 -32.27
C ALA A 176 34.33 23.88 -30.85
N ALA A 177 34.77 24.81 -29.99
CA ALA A 177 34.24 24.97 -28.64
C ALA A 177 32.75 25.35 -28.63
N ARG A 178 32.32 26.24 -29.54
CA ARG A 178 30.90 26.65 -29.66
C ARG A 178 29.98 25.47 -29.98
N ARG A 179 30.43 24.48 -30.76
CA ARG A 179 29.64 23.29 -31.10
C ARG A 179 29.33 22.41 -29.88
N VAL A 180 30.17 22.44 -28.86
CA VAL A 180 29.93 21.74 -27.58
C VAL A 180 29.29 22.65 -26.52
N GLY A 181 28.86 23.86 -26.91
CA GLY A 181 28.20 24.82 -26.04
C GLY A 181 29.14 25.72 -25.22
N LEU A 182 30.46 25.60 -25.38
CA LEU A 182 31.45 26.48 -24.73
C LEU A 182 31.72 27.71 -25.61
N THR A 183 31.31 28.88 -25.14
CA THR A 183 31.48 30.14 -25.87
C THR A 183 32.48 31.05 -25.16
N PRO A 184 33.68 31.23 -25.72
CA PRO A 184 34.63 32.23 -25.25
C PRO A 184 34.17 33.63 -25.64
N PHE A 185 34.31 34.58 -24.73
CA PHE A 185 34.09 36.01 -24.99
C PHE A 185 35.27 36.82 -24.46
N ALA A 186 35.62 37.87 -25.17
CA ALA A 186 36.62 38.84 -24.77
C ALA A 186 36.02 40.22 -25.07
N PRO A 187 35.76 41.06 -24.06
CA PRO A 187 35.21 42.38 -24.29
C PRO A 187 36.21 43.24 -25.08
N ALA A 188 35.68 44.13 -25.89
CA ALA A 188 36.50 45.04 -26.67
C ALA A 188 37.07 46.16 -25.79
N ASP A 189 38.17 46.75 -26.23
CA ASP A 189 38.69 47.96 -25.60
C ASP A 189 37.61 49.05 -25.64
N SER A 190 37.45 49.80 -24.55
CA SER A 190 36.40 50.80 -24.34
C SER A 190 34.97 50.29 -24.20
N GLU A 191 34.75 48.98 -24.03
CA GLU A 191 33.44 48.45 -23.61
C GLU A 191 33.17 48.74 -22.12
N PRO A 192 31.93 49.06 -21.70
CA PRO A 192 31.61 49.28 -20.29
C PRO A 192 31.82 48.01 -19.45
N PHE A 193 32.40 48.19 -18.26
CA PHE A 193 32.56 47.11 -17.29
C PHE A 193 31.20 46.61 -16.77
N ASP A 194 31.00 45.29 -16.82
CA ASP A 194 29.80 44.59 -16.37
C ASP A 194 30.22 43.62 -15.24
N PRO A 195 29.80 43.85 -13.99
CA PRO A 195 30.17 43.01 -12.85
C PRO A 195 29.76 41.55 -12.98
N ASP A 196 28.71 41.26 -13.77
CA ASP A 196 28.19 39.90 -13.93
C ASP A 196 29.03 39.09 -14.92
N ARG A 197 29.79 39.75 -15.80
CA ARG A 197 30.54 39.08 -16.89
C ARG A 197 32.04 39.36 -16.83
N HIS A 198 32.47 40.40 -16.14
CA HIS A 198 33.83 40.89 -16.10
C HIS A 198 34.36 40.91 -14.66
N LYS A 199 35.63 40.51 -14.49
CA LYS A 199 36.34 40.57 -13.22
C LYS A 199 37.63 41.40 -13.41
N PRO A 200 37.93 42.37 -12.53
CA PRO A 200 39.16 43.14 -12.61
C PRO A 200 40.38 42.24 -12.42
N ALA A 201 41.49 42.57 -13.09
CA ALA A 201 42.76 41.90 -12.87
C ALA A 201 43.27 42.13 -11.42
N GLU A 202 44.01 41.16 -10.89
CA GLU A 202 44.55 41.20 -9.53
C GLU A 202 45.53 42.38 -9.39
N GLY A 203 45.22 43.32 -8.49
CA GLY A 203 45.98 44.57 -8.29
C GLY A 203 45.24 45.86 -8.67
N ASP A 204 44.12 45.76 -9.41
CA ASP A 204 43.30 46.93 -9.75
C ASP A 204 42.30 47.29 -8.63
N SER A 205 42.07 48.59 -8.43
CA SER A 205 41.03 49.09 -7.51
C SER A 205 39.63 48.71 -8.01
N LYS A 206 38.67 48.52 -7.09
CA LYS A 206 37.28 48.21 -7.47
C LYS A 206 36.76 49.23 -8.49
N PRO A 207 36.39 48.82 -9.72
CA PRO A 207 36.01 49.76 -10.76
C PRO A 207 34.76 50.56 -10.36
N ALA A 208 34.74 51.85 -10.70
CA ALA A 208 33.52 52.65 -10.62
C ALA A 208 32.46 52.11 -11.58
N ALA A 209 31.17 52.30 -11.25
CA ALA A 209 30.08 51.90 -12.13
C ALA A 209 30.21 52.61 -13.49
N GLY A 210 30.27 51.83 -14.59
CA GLY A 210 30.47 52.35 -15.94
C GLY A 210 31.92 52.63 -16.34
N ALA A 211 32.91 52.19 -15.56
CA ALA A 211 34.31 52.31 -15.95
C ALA A 211 34.60 51.49 -17.23
N LEU A 212 35.47 52.02 -18.08
CA LEU A 212 35.77 51.44 -19.39
C LEU A 212 36.89 50.42 -19.31
N ILE A 213 36.74 49.31 -20.05
CA ILE A 213 37.73 48.26 -20.17
C ILE A 213 38.91 48.78 -21.00
N THR A 214 40.13 48.66 -20.49
CA THR A 214 41.35 49.10 -21.18
C THR A 214 42.07 47.98 -21.88
N GLU A 215 42.04 46.78 -21.31
CA GLU A 215 42.68 45.59 -21.89
C GLU A 215 42.00 44.32 -21.37
N THR A 216 41.74 43.35 -22.24
CA THR A 216 41.33 42.00 -21.82
C THR A 216 42.55 41.11 -21.55
N VAL A 217 42.82 40.85 -20.28
CA VAL A 217 43.93 40.02 -19.80
C VAL A 217 43.67 38.54 -20.09
N ALA A 218 42.45 38.05 -19.85
CA ALA A 218 42.06 36.68 -20.16
C ALA A 218 40.61 36.59 -20.63
N SER A 219 40.35 35.66 -21.56
CA SER A 219 39.00 35.42 -22.08
C SER A 219 38.06 34.92 -20.97
N GLY A 220 36.80 35.37 -21.02
CA GLY A 220 35.69 34.81 -20.26
C GLY A 220 35.06 33.64 -21.01
N TYR A 221 34.34 32.79 -20.29
CA TYR A 221 33.69 31.60 -20.86
C TYR A 221 32.27 31.45 -20.34
N THR A 222 31.36 31.09 -21.24
CA THR A 222 30.02 30.60 -20.93
C THR A 222 29.85 29.18 -21.45
N PHE A 223 29.14 28.33 -20.73
CA PHE A 223 28.81 26.98 -21.16
C PHE A 223 27.30 26.79 -21.12
N GLN A 224 26.72 26.46 -22.28
CA GLN A 224 25.27 26.30 -22.45
C GLN A 224 24.48 27.52 -21.92
N GLY A 225 25.02 28.73 -22.09
CA GLY A 225 24.43 29.98 -21.63
C GLY A 225 24.68 30.35 -20.16
N ARG A 226 25.32 29.48 -19.36
CA ARG A 226 25.72 29.78 -17.98
C ARG A 226 27.15 30.30 -17.93
N LEU A 227 27.41 31.30 -17.10
CA LEU A 227 28.75 31.82 -16.90
C LEU A 227 29.63 30.78 -16.18
N LEU A 228 30.71 30.33 -16.83
CA LEU A 228 31.71 29.47 -16.20
C LEU A 228 32.82 30.28 -15.54
N ARG A 229 33.30 31.31 -16.24
CA ARG A 229 34.37 32.18 -15.76
C ARG A 229 34.19 33.58 -16.35
N PRO A 230 34.21 34.65 -15.54
CA PRO A 230 34.19 36.01 -16.06
C PRO A 230 35.48 36.30 -16.84
N ALA A 231 35.41 37.22 -17.81
CA ALA A 231 36.60 37.70 -18.48
C ALA A 231 37.44 38.53 -17.50
N LEU A 232 38.76 38.30 -17.49
CA LEU A 232 39.68 39.10 -16.68
C LEU A 232 40.08 40.33 -17.49
N VAL A 233 39.76 41.50 -16.98
CA VAL A 233 39.96 42.78 -17.66
C VAL A 233 40.71 43.75 -16.78
N LYS A 234 41.56 44.57 -17.40
CA LYS A 234 42.02 45.81 -16.78
C LYS A 234 40.98 46.87 -17.07
N VAL A 235 40.72 47.70 -16.08
CA VAL A 235 39.74 48.77 -16.18
C VAL A 235 40.46 50.09 -15.96
N ALA A 236 40.05 51.14 -16.66
CA ALA A 236 40.57 52.48 -16.41
C ALA A 236 40.23 52.92 -14.98
N GLY A 237 41.17 52.74 -14.05
CA GLY A 237 41.18 53.46 -12.78
C GLY A 237 41.54 54.92 -13.03
N ASN A 238 41.01 55.84 -12.24
CA ASN A 238 41.33 57.28 -12.23
C ASN A 238 42.81 57.60 -11.88
N GLY A 239 43.77 56.80 -12.33
CA GLY A 239 45.19 56.94 -12.02
C GLY A 239 46.07 56.27 -13.07
N SER A 240 46.24 56.93 -14.21
CA SER A 240 47.55 57.07 -14.87
C SER A 240 47.51 58.23 -15.86
N PRO A 241 48.57 59.06 -15.90
CA PRO A 241 48.51 60.42 -16.40
C PRO A 241 48.35 60.45 -17.92
N SER A 242 47.50 61.38 -18.35
CA SER A 242 47.47 61.90 -19.71
C SER A 242 48.89 62.10 -20.24
N LYS A 243 49.19 61.33 -21.30
CA LYS A 243 50.35 61.48 -22.18
C LYS A 243 50.59 62.97 -22.48
N PRO A 244 51.83 63.50 -22.41
CA PRO A 244 52.09 64.90 -22.70
C PRO A 244 51.76 65.18 -24.16
N GLU A 245 50.76 66.03 -24.35
CA GLU A 245 50.49 66.69 -25.62
C GLU A 245 51.68 67.60 -25.92
N VAL A 246 52.43 67.24 -26.97
CA VAL A 246 53.51 68.06 -27.52
C VAL A 246 52.87 69.33 -28.07
N PRO A 247 53.17 70.54 -27.55
CA PRO A 247 52.62 71.74 -28.14
C PRO A 247 53.30 72.01 -29.47
N ALA A 248 52.46 72.04 -30.50
CA ALA A 248 52.81 72.45 -31.84
C ALA A 248 53.34 73.89 -31.86
N LYS A 249 54.35 74.10 -32.72
CA LYS A 249 54.86 75.39 -33.16
C LYS A 249 53.74 76.41 -33.41
N ALA A 250 53.92 77.62 -32.88
CA ALA A 250 53.37 78.84 -33.47
C ALA A 250 54.48 79.89 -33.58
N SER A 251 54.61 80.41 -34.78
CA SER A 251 55.60 81.37 -35.25
C SER A 251 55.08 82.79 -35.05
N MET A 252 55.98 83.69 -34.62
CA MET A 252 56.08 85.10 -35.05
C MET A 252 55.01 86.10 -34.55
N PRO A 253 55.26 87.44 -34.61
CA PRO A 253 56.20 88.22 -35.45
C PRO A 253 57.55 88.59 -34.83
#